data_AF-A0A7C5LQN1-F1
#
_entry.id   AF-A0A7C5LQN1-F1
#
_cell.length_a   1.000
_cell.length_b   1.000
_cell.length_c   1.000
_cell.angle_alpha   90.00
_cell.angle_beta   90.00
_cell.angle_gamma   90.00
#
_symmetry.space_group_name_H-M   'P 1'
#
loop_
_entity.id
_entity.type
_entity.pdbx_description
1 polymer ?
#
loop_
_entity_poly.entity_id
_entity_poly.type
_entity_poly.pdbx_seq_one_letter_code
_entity_poly.pdbx_strand_id
1 'polypeptide(L)'
;MGSSARTVRWRRRSQCPPGHPASSPVAAMNTLAIILWLVAAPTEHIRCAEYVARINAAGERAGALIADGLAGDDPAAQSAAMQAAHDFYDTRRLAALLPTVSPPVQVALLGLLARRGDPVAMPSVVALARSANTEVRAAALRALGPLGDASVVRLLAEAAANGETAARQALLELRRGDVGAAMVAEWASPPLQKELARALAQRAEPATVGPMMKLYLETGNETLREALRQVCQRSRSAAEPVLAALTEGNAGALLPVCGGLVDPRVRVVLRRVGGRALCGTKDPELVPELIELARVSDDAAVRALAFRAAARLSKGAASFRQLLALAKGPEEKRLVLAGLAALRDAEALKMALSLCEDVEVGAEAAEAARQLREALAKPEWLTNWEVAGPYRQEGKNFSQLFEIVFPPETEEVGAVRWKVLPAESPVDLQKALGDGEQCVAYARTRVLSDKEQPARLEIGSDDGVKVWWNGQPVFARNVARLLTPGEEKVNVTLRPGVNTLMLKITQNNLGWAFCVRLVK
;
A
#
# COMPACT_ATOMS: atom_id res chain seq x y z
N MET A 1 -17.48 -19.17 23.34
CA MET A 1 -17.11 -18.36 24.52
C MET A 1 -17.19 -16.90 24.11
N GLY A 2 -18.34 -16.27 24.37
CA GLY A 2 -18.58 -14.88 24.01
C GLY A 2 -18.08 -13.95 25.09
N SER A 3 -17.12 -13.09 24.75
CA SER A 3 -16.81 -11.90 25.55
C SER A 3 -17.54 -10.71 24.93
N SER A 4 -18.77 -10.50 25.40
CA SER A 4 -19.52 -9.27 25.16
C SER A 4 -18.99 -8.21 26.12
N ALA A 5 -18.42 -7.16 25.54
CA ALA A 5 -18.04 -5.93 26.24
C ALA A 5 -19.27 -5.37 26.98
N ARG A 6 -19.22 -5.35 28.32
CA ARG A 6 -20.23 -4.70 29.14
C ARG A 6 -19.94 -3.22 29.24
N THR A 7 -20.68 -2.46 28.46
CA THR A 7 -20.96 -1.04 28.63
C THR A 7 -21.44 -0.76 30.06
N VAL A 8 -20.68 0.00 30.85
CA VAL A 8 -21.12 0.46 32.17
C VAL A 8 -22.06 1.66 31.96
N ARG A 9 -23.37 1.40 31.96
CA ARG A 9 -24.40 2.43 32.08
C ARG A 9 -24.43 2.94 33.52
N TRP A 10 -24.11 4.21 33.74
CA TRP A 10 -24.39 4.90 35.00
C TRP A 10 -25.91 5.08 35.15
N ARG A 11 -26.56 4.25 35.98
CA ARG A 11 -27.91 4.52 36.46
C ARG A 11 -27.84 5.63 37.50
N ARG A 12 -28.53 6.75 37.26
CA ARG A 12 -28.92 7.69 38.32
C ARG A 12 -29.78 6.93 39.33
N ARG A 13 -29.25 6.64 40.52
CA ARG A 13 -30.08 6.32 41.70
C ARG A 13 -30.16 7.58 42.55
N SER A 14 -31.30 8.24 42.40
CA SER A 14 -31.87 9.16 43.38
C SER A 14 -32.30 8.37 44.62
N GLN A 15 -31.68 8.67 45.77
CA GLN A 15 -32.26 8.74 47.12
C GLN A 15 -31.12 8.75 48.16
N CYS A 16 -30.87 9.91 48.78
CA CYS A 16 -30.06 10.03 49.99
C CYS A 16 -30.97 9.91 51.22
N PRO A 17 -30.54 9.28 52.33
CA PRO A 17 -31.18 9.47 53.64
C PRO A 17 -30.70 10.80 54.27
N PRO A 18 -31.51 11.44 55.15
CA PRO A 18 -31.21 12.76 55.67
C PRO A 18 -30.24 12.66 56.86
N GLY A 19 -29.14 13.42 56.84
CA GLY A 19 -28.30 13.58 58.03
C GLY A 19 -26.79 13.58 57.82
N HIS A 20 -26.26 14.10 56.72
CA HIS A 20 -24.87 14.56 56.65
C HIS A 20 -24.79 15.78 55.73
N PRO A 21 -24.01 16.83 56.08
CA PRO A 21 -23.80 17.94 55.15
C PRO A 21 -23.10 17.39 53.91
N ALA A 22 -23.74 17.58 52.76
CA ALA A 22 -23.23 17.14 51.48
C ALA A 22 -21.90 17.86 51.18
N SER A 23 -20.77 17.26 51.52
CA SER A 23 -19.51 17.57 50.87
C SER A 23 -19.67 17.17 49.41
N SER A 24 -19.70 18.15 48.51
CA SER A 24 -19.88 17.87 47.09
C SER A 24 -18.80 16.87 46.60
N PRO A 25 -19.06 16.08 45.55
CA PRO A 25 -18.04 15.21 44.95
C PRO A 25 -16.75 15.97 44.59
N VAL A 26 -16.89 17.27 44.31
CA VAL A 26 -15.80 18.22 44.04
C VAL A 26 -14.92 18.44 45.29
N ALA A 27 -15.51 18.50 46.49
CA ALA A 27 -14.77 18.64 47.74
C ALA A 27 -13.96 17.37 48.07
N ALA A 28 -14.52 16.18 47.83
CA ALA A 28 -13.81 14.91 48.05
C ALA A 28 -12.63 14.72 47.07
N MET A 29 -12.80 15.06 45.79
CA MET A 29 -11.71 15.04 44.80
C MET A 29 -10.63 16.08 45.10
N ASN A 30 -11.01 17.30 45.51
CA ASN A 30 -10.04 18.31 45.93
C ASN A 30 -9.23 17.85 47.15
N THR A 31 -9.85 17.14 48.10
CA THR A 31 -9.17 16.67 49.31
C THR A 31 -8.17 15.55 48.98
N LEU A 32 -8.50 14.64 48.06
CA LEU A 32 -7.58 13.59 47.62
C LEU A 32 -6.39 14.16 46.81
N ALA A 33 -6.64 15.16 45.96
CA ALA A 33 -5.59 15.86 45.21
C ALA A 33 -4.63 16.62 46.13
N ILE A 34 -5.15 17.30 47.16
CA ILE A 34 -4.33 17.98 48.18
C ILE A 34 -3.47 16.98 48.97
N ILE A 35 -4.01 15.81 49.31
CA ILE A 35 -3.26 14.76 50.02
C ILE A 35 -2.15 14.16 49.15
N LEU A 36 -2.39 13.96 47.84
CA LEU A 36 -1.36 13.50 46.90
C LEU A 36 -0.27 14.55 46.64
N TRP A 37 -0.61 15.84 46.67
CA TRP A 37 0.33 16.95 46.52
C TRP A 37 1.28 17.11 47.72
N LEU A 38 0.82 16.77 48.93
CA LEU A 38 1.58 16.91 50.18
C LEU A 38 2.59 15.79 50.44
N VAL A 39 2.52 14.65 49.72
CA VAL A 39 3.24 13.43 50.12
C VAL A 39 4.35 13.00 49.15
N ALA A 40 4.35 13.43 47.89
CA ALA A 40 5.44 13.17 46.94
C ALA A 40 5.44 14.19 45.80
N ALA A 41 6.59 14.46 45.17
CA ALA A 41 6.62 15.12 43.87
C ALA A 41 5.85 14.23 42.87
N PRO A 42 4.62 14.58 42.47
CA PRO A 42 3.76 13.65 41.76
C PRO A 42 4.29 13.42 40.36
N THR A 43 4.33 12.15 39.93
CA THR A 43 4.73 11.79 38.56
C THR A 43 3.83 12.48 37.54
N GLU A 44 4.34 12.72 36.33
CA GLU A 44 3.63 13.45 35.28
C GLU A 44 2.23 12.88 34.99
N HIS A 45 2.07 11.55 35.02
CA HIS A 45 0.80 10.88 34.82
C HIS A 45 -0.23 11.18 35.93
N ILE A 46 0.21 11.32 37.18
CA ILE A 46 -0.66 11.68 38.31
C ILE A 46 -1.12 13.13 38.17
N ARG A 47 -0.21 14.04 37.83
CA ARG A 47 -0.54 15.45 37.57
C ARG A 47 -1.51 15.57 36.40
N CYS A 48 -1.31 14.81 35.33
CA CYS A 48 -2.20 14.80 34.17
C CYS A 48 -3.62 14.34 34.56
N ALA A 49 -3.72 13.23 35.32
CA ALA A 49 -5.00 12.73 35.81
C ALA A 49 -5.73 13.75 36.72
N GLU A 50 -5.00 14.46 37.57
CA GLU A 50 -5.53 15.55 38.38
C GLU A 50 -6.07 16.70 37.52
N TYR A 51 -5.32 17.13 36.50
CA TYR A 51 -5.78 18.17 35.58
C TYR A 51 -7.04 17.75 34.82
N VAL A 52 -7.10 16.52 34.30
CA VAL A 52 -8.31 15.98 33.64
C VAL A 52 -9.50 15.98 34.60
N ALA A 53 -9.30 15.54 35.83
CA ALA A 53 -10.33 15.57 36.87
C ALA A 53 -10.84 16.99 37.16
N ARG A 54 -9.94 17.97 37.27
CA ARG A 54 -10.27 19.38 37.48
C ARG A 54 -11.06 19.96 36.31
N ILE A 55 -10.67 19.68 35.06
CA ILE A 55 -11.38 20.13 33.87
C ILE A 55 -12.80 19.56 33.84
N ASN A 56 -12.95 18.26 34.09
CA ASN A 56 -14.26 17.60 34.10
C ASN A 56 -15.19 18.12 35.20
N ALA A 57 -14.63 18.55 36.34
CA ALA A 57 -15.39 19.11 37.46
C ALA A 57 -15.74 20.61 37.29
N ALA A 58 -15.13 21.31 36.33
CA ALA A 58 -15.17 22.78 36.25
C ALA A 58 -16.42 23.37 35.57
N GLY A 59 -17.29 22.56 34.96
CA GLY A 59 -18.49 23.04 34.29
C GLY A 59 -18.19 24.12 33.23
N GLU A 60 -18.84 25.29 33.33
CA GLU A 60 -18.63 26.42 32.41
C GLU A 60 -17.18 26.96 32.40
N ARG A 61 -16.42 26.77 33.48
CA ARG A 61 -15.01 27.20 33.60
C ARG A 61 -14.01 26.22 32.97
N ALA A 62 -14.47 25.03 32.54
CA ALA A 62 -13.62 24.07 31.83
C ALA A 62 -12.93 24.73 30.61
N GLY A 63 -13.65 25.65 29.96
CA GLY A 63 -13.15 26.56 28.92
C GLY A 63 -11.77 27.15 29.24
N ALA A 64 -11.75 28.02 30.24
CA ALA A 64 -10.56 28.75 30.66
C ALA A 64 -9.44 27.81 31.12
N LEU A 65 -9.75 26.77 31.89
CA LEU A 65 -8.74 25.82 32.38
C LEU A 65 -8.02 25.08 31.25
N ILE A 66 -8.73 24.74 30.17
CA ILE A 66 -8.12 24.14 28.98
C ILE A 66 -7.23 25.15 28.28
N ALA A 67 -7.68 26.40 28.09
CA ALA A 67 -6.89 27.44 27.45
C ALA A 67 -5.59 27.73 28.23
N ASP A 68 -5.68 27.87 29.55
CA ASP A 68 -4.55 28.11 30.43
C ASP A 68 -3.59 26.90 30.44
N GLY A 69 -4.13 25.68 30.48
CA GLY A 69 -3.34 24.45 30.44
C GLY A 69 -2.58 24.26 29.13
N LEU A 70 -3.16 24.70 27.99
CA LEU A 70 -2.48 24.68 26.68
C LEU A 70 -1.42 25.78 26.54
N ALA A 71 -1.65 26.95 27.13
CA ALA A 71 -0.72 28.09 27.06
C ALA A 71 0.43 28.00 28.06
N GLY A 72 0.26 27.29 29.17
CA GLY A 72 1.29 27.10 30.19
C GLY A 72 2.40 26.13 29.80
N ASP A 73 3.42 26.00 30.66
CA ASP A 73 4.62 25.22 30.40
C ASP A 73 4.60 23.80 30.99
N ASP A 74 3.59 23.42 31.77
CA ASP A 74 3.53 22.11 32.43
C ASP A 74 3.08 21.00 31.46
N PRO A 75 3.92 20.00 31.13
CA PRO A 75 3.59 18.96 30.16
C PRO A 75 2.37 18.11 30.54
N ALA A 76 2.18 17.91 31.84
CA ALA A 76 1.01 17.22 32.39
C ALA A 76 -0.28 18.00 32.13
N ALA A 77 -0.24 19.32 32.34
CA ALA A 77 -1.37 20.23 32.07
C ALA A 77 -1.66 20.31 30.56
N GLN A 78 -0.62 20.44 29.73
CA GLN A 78 -0.76 20.46 28.26
C GLN A 78 -1.38 19.16 27.74
N SER A 79 -0.94 18.01 28.22
CA SER A 79 -1.48 16.70 27.82
C SER A 79 -2.96 16.54 28.23
N ALA A 80 -3.29 16.89 29.47
CA ALA A 80 -4.67 16.85 29.97
C ALA A 80 -5.57 17.83 29.22
N ALA A 81 -5.11 19.05 28.98
CA ALA A 81 -5.83 20.08 28.26
C ALA A 81 -6.02 19.70 26.78
N MET A 82 -5.02 19.09 26.15
CA MET A 82 -5.14 18.61 24.77
C MET A 82 -6.15 17.45 24.65
N GLN A 83 -6.17 16.54 25.63
CA GLN A 83 -7.18 15.48 25.71
C GLN A 83 -8.59 16.06 25.88
N ALA A 84 -8.77 17.00 26.81
CA ALA A 84 -10.08 17.62 27.03
C ALA A 84 -10.53 18.54 25.88
N ALA A 85 -9.59 19.19 25.20
CA ALA A 85 -9.86 19.99 24.02
C ALA A 85 -10.46 19.17 22.88
N HIS A 86 -10.18 17.86 22.82
CA HIS A 86 -10.84 16.95 21.89
C HIS A 86 -12.35 16.89 22.13
N ASP A 87 -12.75 16.70 23.38
CA ASP A 87 -14.11 16.32 23.76
C ASP A 87 -15.07 17.51 23.95
N PHE A 88 -14.58 18.70 24.35
CA PHE A 88 -15.48 19.75 24.90
C PHE A 88 -15.33 21.16 24.31
N TYR A 89 -14.42 21.41 23.37
CA TYR A 89 -14.13 22.77 22.91
C TYR A 89 -14.68 23.12 21.53
N ASP A 90 -15.14 24.36 21.33
CA ASP A 90 -15.51 24.93 20.02
C ASP A 90 -14.26 25.13 19.13
N THR A 91 -14.30 24.67 17.88
CA THR A 91 -13.21 24.80 16.90
C THR A 91 -12.70 26.23 16.77
N ARG A 92 -13.58 27.24 16.76
CA ARG A 92 -13.21 28.65 16.63
C ARG A 92 -12.35 29.11 17.80
N ARG A 93 -12.70 28.69 19.02
CA ARG A 93 -11.95 29.06 20.21
C ARG A 93 -10.59 28.35 20.26
N LEU A 94 -10.52 27.09 19.84
CA LEU A 94 -9.23 26.39 19.69
C LEU A 94 -8.33 27.07 18.66
N ALA A 95 -8.88 27.42 17.49
CA ALA A 95 -8.13 28.10 16.44
C ALA A 95 -7.61 29.49 16.88
N ALA A 96 -8.28 30.14 17.83
CA ALA A 96 -7.85 31.41 18.42
C ALA A 96 -6.67 31.27 19.41
N LEU A 97 -6.44 30.08 19.96
CA LEU A 97 -5.30 29.79 20.87
C LEU A 97 -4.00 29.47 20.12
N LEU A 98 -4.07 29.12 18.84
CA LEU A 98 -2.90 28.81 18.02
C LEU A 98 -1.75 29.85 18.13
N PRO A 99 -1.97 31.18 18.03
CA PRO A 99 -0.87 32.13 18.13
C PRO A 99 -0.30 32.30 19.55
N THR A 100 -1.00 31.86 20.60
CA THR A 100 -0.60 32.10 22.00
C THR A 100 0.17 30.94 22.62
N VAL A 101 0.13 29.75 22.00
CA VAL A 101 0.75 28.53 22.53
C VAL A 101 2.14 28.29 21.94
N SER A 102 2.97 27.51 22.65
CA SER A 102 4.33 27.19 22.24
C SER A 102 4.37 26.33 20.95
N PRO A 103 5.47 26.32 20.17
CA PRO A 103 5.54 25.57 18.91
C PRO A 103 5.16 24.08 18.99
N PRO A 104 5.58 23.31 20.02
CA PRO A 104 5.14 21.91 20.17
C PRO A 104 3.63 21.78 20.35
N VAL A 105 3.02 22.69 21.14
CA VAL A 105 1.57 22.71 21.36
C VAL A 105 0.83 23.18 20.11
N GLN A 106 1.39 24.12 19.34
CA GLN A 106 0.85 24.51 18.04
C GLN A 106 0.74 23.31 17.10
N VAL A 107 1.78 22.48 17.01
CA VAL A 107 1.78 21.26 16.19
C VAL A 107 0.69 20.29 16.62
N ALA A 108 0.54 20.05 17.93
CA ALA A 108 -0.49 19.17 18.47
C ALA A 108 -1.91 19.71 18.19
N LEU A 109 -2.12 21.02 18.40
CA LEU A 109 -3.40 21.68 18.19
C LEU A 109 -3.80 21.71 16.70
N LEU A 110 -2.85 21.94 15.80
CA LEU A 110 -3.06 21.84 14.35
C LEU A 110 -3.50 20.42 13.95
N GLY A 111 -2.87 19.40 14.52
CA GLY A 111 -3.27 18.00 14.32
C GLY A 111 -4.69 17.71 14.79
N LEU A 112 -5.08 18.28 15.93
CA LEU A 112 -6.45 18.16 16.46
C LEU A 112 -7.48 18.86 15.55
N LEU A 113 -7.20 20.09 15.12
CA LEU A 113 -8.07 20.84 14.20
C LEU A 113 -8.23 20.11 12.87
N ALA A 114 -7.14 19.57 12.31
CA ALA A 114 -7.16 18.78 11.09
C ALA A 114 -8.07 17.54 11.21
N ARG A 115 -7.99 16.82 12.33
CA ARG A 115 -8.86 15.65 12.60
C ARG A 115 -10.33 16.02 12.72
N ARG A 116 -10.65 17.22 13.20
CA ARG A 116 -12.03 17.73 13.26
C ARG A 116 -12.59 18.08 11.88
N GLY A 117 -11.77 18.56 10.97
CA GLY A 117 -12.18 18.84 9.59
C GLY A 117 -13.11 20.06 9.42
N ASP A 118 -13.22 20.90 10.44
CA ASP A 118 -14.10 22.09 10.47
C ASP A 118 -13.40 23.33 9.86
N PRO A 119 -13.90 23.88 8.74
CA PRO A 119 -13.22 24.92 7.97
C PRO A 119 -13.13 26.25 8.70
N VAL A 120 -13.85 26.43 9.81
CA VAL A 120 -13.79 27.65 10.64
C VAL A 120 -12.36 27.91 11.15
N ALA A 121 -11.53 26.87 11.27
CA ALA A 121 -10.12 26.99 11.66
C ALA A 121 -9.19 27.47 10.53
N MET A 122 -9.63 27.45 9.27
CA MET A 122 -8.77 27.67 8.10
C MET A 122 -7.98 28.98 8.15
N PRO A 123 -8.55 30.16 8.49
CA PRO A 123 -7.80 31.41 8.52
C PRO A 123 -6.59 31.37 9.47
N SER A 124 -6.77 30.78 10.67
CA SER A 124 -5.69 30.62 11.65
C SER A 124 -4.61 29.64 11.17
N VAL A 125 -5.01 28.56 10.49
CA VAL A 125 -4.08 27.57 9.94
C VAL A 125 -3.27 28.15 8.77
N VAL A 126 -3.90 28.92 7.88
CA VAL A 126 -3.22 29.58 6.75
C VAL A 126 -2.13 30.53 7.22
N ALA A 127 -2.36 31.26 8.33
CA ALA A 127 -1.34 32.13 8.91
C ALA A 127 -0.09 31.34 9.36
N LEU A 128 -0.29 30.18 10.00
CA LEU A 128 0.80 29.33 10.48
C LEU A 128 1.51 28.55 9.36
N ALA A 129 0.88 28.37 8.21
CA ALA A 129 1.51 27.77 7.02
C ALA A 129 2.66 28.62 6.45
N ARG A 130 2.87 29.84 6.96
CA ARG A 130 4.02 30.71 6.65
C ARG A 130 4.95 30.93 7.84
N SER A 131 4.82 30.13 8.90
CA SER A 131 5.65 30.24 10.11
C SER A 131 7.15 30.04 9.79
N ALA A 132 8.01 30.77 10.50
CA ALA A 132 9.46 30.55 10.44
C ALA A 132 9.86 29.19 11.04
N ASN A 133 9.09 28.69 12.03
CA ASN A 133 9.31 27.37 12.61
C ASN A 133 8.90 26.28 11.60
N THR A 134 9.86 25.42 11.26
CA THR A 134 9.72 24.37 10.25
C THR A 134 8.67 23.32 10.63
N GLU A 135 8.62 22.92 11.89
CA GLU A 135 7.66 21.91 12.39
C GLU A 135 6.24 22.45 12.38
N VAL A 136 6.05 23.68 12.88
CA VAL A 136 4.74 24.35 12.88
C VAL A 136 4.24 24.57 11.47
N ARG A 137 5.13 25.06 10.58
CA ARG A 137 4.79 25.27 9.17
C ARG A 137 4.36 23.97 8.50
N ALA A 138 5.13 22.89 8.66
CA ALA A 138 4.80 21.59 8.09
C ALA A 138 3.49 21.02 8.67
N ALA A 139 3.23 21.20 9.97
CA ALA A 139 1.98 20.79 10.60
C ALA A 139 0.78 21.59 10.07
N ALA A 140 0.94 22.90 9.87
CA ALA A 140 -0.10 23.76 9.32
C ALA A 140 -0.41 23.39 7.87
N LEU A 141 0.60 23.17 7.04
CA LEU A 141 0.44 22.69 5.66
C LEU A 141 -0.31 21.36 5.61
N ARG A 142 0.02 20.39 6.48
CA ARG A 142 -0.75 19.13 6.59
C ARG A 142 -2.20 19.38 7.00
N ALA A 143 -2.44 20.25 7.97
CA ALA A 143 -3.78 20.56 8.45
C ALA A 143 -4.66 21.22 7.38
N LEU A 144 -4.07 21.96 6.42
CA LEU A 144 -4.81 22.51 5.29
C LEU A 144 -5.37 21.45 4.33
N GLY A 145 -4.86 20.22 4.32
CA GLY A 145 -5.43 19.15 3.49
C GLY A 145 -6.91 18.90 3.76
N PRO A 146 -7.29 18.46 4.99
CA PRO A 146 -8.70 18.22 5.34
C PRO A 146 -9.52 19.50 5.57
N LEU A 147 -8.88 20.62 5.91
CA LEU A 147 -9.57 21.88 6.27
C LEU A 147 -9.79 22.83 5.09
N GLY A 148 -8.85 22.82 4.15
CA GLY A 148 -8.75 23.81 3.09
C GLY A 148 -9.74 23.61 1.96
N ASP A 149 -9.87 24.67 1.16
CA ASP A 149 -10.67 24.70 -0.06
C ASP A 149 -9.81 25.12 -1.28
N ALA A 150 -10.46 25.38 -2.41
CA ALA A 150 -9.80 25.83 -3.63
C ALA A 150 -8.94 27.11 -3.45
N SER A 151 -9.20 27.96 -2.44
CA SER A 151 -8.45 29.20 -2.22
C SER A 151 -7.01 28.99 -1.73
N VAL A 152 -6.72 27.85 -1.10
CA VAL A 152 -5.38 27.55 -0.58
C VAL A 152 -4.47 26.83 -1.59
N VAL A 153 -4.97 26.51 -2.79
CA VAL A 153 -4.23 25.79 -3.84
C VAL A 153 -2.92 26.49 -4.17
N ARG A 154 -2.94 27.81 -4.38
CA ARG A 154 -1.74 28.58 -4.70
C ARG A 154 -0.69 28.49 -3.58
N LEU A 155 -1.11 28.70 -2.33
CA LEU A 155 -0.24 28.63 -1.17
C LEU A 155 0.42 27.25 -1.03
N LEU A 156 -0.35 26.17 -1.19
CA LEU A 156 0.17 24.82 -1.12
C LEU A 156 1.09 24.49 -2.31
N ALA A 157 0.77 24.96 -3.52
CA ALA A 157 1.63 24.78 -4.69
C ALA A 157 2.98 25.50 -4.53
N GLU A 158 2.99 26.73 -4.03
CA GLU A 158 4.21 27.49 -3.73
C GLU A 158 5.07 26.76 -2.68
N ALA A 159 4.46 26.29 -1.59
CA ALA A 159 5.16 25.52 -0.57
C ALA A 159 5.73 24.20 -1.13
N ALA A 160 4.96 23.48 -1.95
CA ALA A 160 5.40 22.25 -2.60
C ALA A 160 6.57 22.46 -3.57
N ALA A 161 6.57 23.58 -4.30
CA ALA A 161 7.66 23.97 -5.19
C ALA A 161 8.94 24.27 -4.41
N ASN A 162 8.81 24.82 -3.20
CA ASN A 162 9.93 25.04 -2.26
C ASN A 162 10.38 23.79 -1.49
N GLY A 163 9.84 22.60 -1.82
CA GLY A 163 10.28 21.33 -1.25
C GLY A 163 9.44 20.80 -0.08
N GLU A 164 8.41 21.52 0.36
CA GLU A 164 7.56 21.08 1.49
C GLU A 164 6.70 19.88 1.10
N THR A 165 7.03 18.70 1.61
CA THR A 165 6.32 17.44 1.33
C THR A 165 4.90 17.45 1.91
N ALA A 166 4.70 18.12 3.05
CA ALA A 166 3.40 18.34 3.66
C ALA A 166 2.41 19.04 2.71
N ALA A 167 2.89 20.03 1.95
CA ALA A 167 2.05 20.77 1.01
C ALA A 167 1.64 19.91 -0.20
N ARG A 168 2.56 19.07 -0.70
CA ARG A 168 2.26 18.10 -1.77
C ARG A 168 1.12 17.16 -1.37
N GLN A 169 1.18 16.63 -0.15
CA GLN A 169 0.14 15.75 0.36
C GLN A 169 -1.19 16.49 0.55
N ALA A 170 -1.15 17.71 1.10
CA ALA A 170 -2.34 18.53 1.31
C ALA A 170 -3.09 18.84 0.01
N LEU A 171 -2.39 19.12 -1.11
CA LEU A 171 -3.02 19.32 -2.43
C LEU A 171 -3.88 18.13 -2.87
N LEU A 172 -3.51 16.91 -2.48
CA LEU A 172 -4.27 15.69 -2.79
C LEU A 172 -5.48 15.50 -1.89
N GLU A 173 -5.43 16.06 -0.68
CA GLU A 173 -6.44 15.87 0.36
C GLU A 173 -7.53 16.94 0.36
N LEU A 174 -7.33 18.08 -0.32
CA LEU A 174 -8.34 19.13 -0.45
C LEU A 174 -9.65 18.57 -1.03
N ARG A 175 -10.77 18.88 -0.36
CA ARG A 175 -12.11 18.36 -0.72
C ARG A 175 -13.17 19.44 -0.96
N ARG A 176 -12.86 20.71 -0.65
CA ARG A 176 -13.85 21.80 -0.64
C ARG A 176 -13.64 22.73 -1.84
N GLY A 177 -14.72 23.09 -2.52
CA GLY A 177 -14.69 23.92 -3.73
C GLY A 177 -14.17 23.16 -4.97
N ASP A 178 -14.04 23.88 -6.08
CA ASP A 178 -13.48 23.35 -7.33
C ASP A 178 -11.95 23.43 -7.33
N VAL A 179 -11.33 22.52 -6.58
CA VAL A 179 -9.87 22.44 -6.42
C VAL A 179 -9.18 22.23 -7.76
N GLY A 180 -9.78 21.39 -8.60
CA GLY A 180 -9.25 21.07 -9.92
C GLY A 180 -9.19 22.28 -10.84
N ALA A 181 -10.26 23.06 -10.94
CA ALA A 181 -10.26 24.29 -11.72
C ALA A 181 -9.27 25.33 -11.16
N ALA A 182 -9.16 25.45 -9.83
CA ALA A 182 -8.19 26.34 -9.20
C ALA A 182 -6.73 25.95 -9.53
N MET A 183 -6.42 24.65 -9.55
CA MET A 183 -5.10 24.16 -9.97
C MET A 183 -4.79 24.50 -11.44
N VAL A 184 -5.79 24.40 -12.33
CA VAL A 184 -5.63 24.76 -13.75
C VAL A 184 -5.46 26.28 -13.91
N ALA A 185 -6.16 27.09 -13.11
CA ALA A 185 -6.03 28.55 -13.15
C ALA A 185 -4.63 29.04 -12.77
N GLU A 186 -3.96 28.40 -11.80
CA GLU A 186 -2.60 28.75 -11.36
C GLU A 186 -1.50 28.27 -12.33
N TRP A 187 -1.85 27.59 -13.42
CA TRP A 187 -0.91 26.99 -14.37
C TRP A 187 -0.01 28.01 -15.09
N ALA A 188 -0.44 29.28 -15.15
CA ALA A 188 0.33 30.37 -15.72
C ALA A 188 1.69 30.58 -15.02
N SER A 189 1.85 30.12 -13.77
CA SER A 189 3.08 30.28 -12.98
C SER A 189 4.06 29.12 -13.24
N PRO A 190 5.19 29.32 -13.96
CA PRO A 190 6.12 28.23 -14.32
C PRO A 190 6.68 27.42 -13.14
N PRO A 191 7.04 28.03 -11.98
CA PRO A 191 7.53 27.26 -10.82
C PRO A 191 6.53 26.24 -10.28
N LEU A 192 5.22 26.50 -10.47
CA LEU A 192 4.15 25.67 -9.91
C LEU A 192 3.77 24.52 -10.84
N GLN A 193 4.03 24.64 -12.15
CA GLN A 193 3.54 23.69 -13.17
C GLN A 193 3.87 22.24 -12.85
N LYS A 194 5.09 21.95 -12.38
CA LYS A 194 5.52 20.59 -12.03
C LYS A 194 4.70 20.00 -10.87
N GLU A 195 4.45 20.77 -9.83
CA GLU A 195 3.74 20.30 -8.64
C GLU A 195 2.22 20.25 -8.89
N LEU A 196 1.67 21.22 -9.64
CA LEU A 196 0.28 21.19 -10.10
C LEU A 196 0.01 20.01 -11.04
N ALA A 197 0.92 19.74 -11.99
CA ALA A 197 0.85 18.58 -12.88
C ALA A 197 0.77 17.27 -12.09
N ARG A 198 1.64 17.12 -11.08
CA ARG A 198 1.67 15.96 -10.19
C ARG A 198 0.35 15.84 -9.42
N ALA A 199 -0.14 16.93 -8.83
CA ALA A 199 -1.37 16.93 -8.03
C ALA A 199 -2.60 16.57 -8.89
N LEU A 200 -2.77 17.24 -10.04
CA LEU A 200 -3.86 16.96 -10.98
C LEU A 200 -3.84 15.51 -11.47
N ALA A 201 -2.67 15.00 -11.86
CA ALA A 201 -2.51 13.61 -12.31
C ALA A 201 -2.89 12.58 -11.24
N GLN A 202 -2.58 12.85 -9.96
CA GLN A 202 -2.91 11.94 -8.86
C GLN A 202 -4.38 12.00 -8.45
N ARG A 203 -4.97 13.20 -8.42
CA ARG A 203 -6.39 13.41 -8.09
C ARG A 203 -7.32 12.84 -9.17
N ALA A 204 -6.92 12.97 -10.44
CA ALA A 204 -7.61 12.42 -11.61
C ALA A 204 -9.13 12.73 -11.66
N GLU A 205 -9.51 13.95 -11.30
CA GLU A 205 -10.90 14.40 -11.32
C GLU A 205 -11.43 14.52 -12.76
N PRO A 206 -12.58 13.92 -13.11
CA PRO A 206 -13.12 14.00 -14.47
C PRO A 206 -13.43 15.42 -14.93
N ALA A 207 -13.87 16.28 -14.00
CA ALA A 207 -14.26 17.66 -14.29
C ALA A 207 -13.09 18.54 -14.77
N THR A 208 -11.85 18.17 -14.45
CA THR A 208 -10.66 18.96 -14.82
C THR A 208 -10.16 18.68 -16.23
N VAL A 209 -10.58 17.57 -16.84
CA VAL A 209 -10.11 17.14 -18.17
C VAL A 209 -10.43 18.18 -19.24
N GLY A 210 -11.65 18.74 -19.24
CA GLY A 210 -12.07 19.79 -20.17
C GLY A 210 -11.21 21.05 -20.05
N PRO A 211 -11.12 21.69 -18.86
CA PRO A 211 -10.25 22.84 -18.62
C PRO A 211 -8.78 22.60 -18.96
N MET A 212 -8.21 21.46 -18.55
CA MET A 212 -6.82 21.10 -18.87
C MET A 212 -6.59 20.96 -20.38
N MET A 213 -7.54 20.35 -21.09
CA MET A 213 -7.46 20.16 -22.53
C MET A 213 -7.55 21.50 -23.27
N LYS A 214 -8.47 22.39 -22.88
CA LYS A 214 -8.55 23.74 -23.44
C LYS A 214 -7.22 24.48 -23.28
N LEU A 215 -6.67 24.47 -22.08
CA LEU A 215 -5.38 25.12 -21.80
C LEU A 215 -4.23 24.48 -22.58
N TYR A 216 -4.25 23.16 -22.79
CA TYR A 216 -3.24 22.47 -23.60
C TYR A 216 -3.33 22.86 -25.08
N LEU A 217 -4.55 22.98 -25.63
CA LEU A 217 -4.75 23.42 -27.02
C LEU A 217 -4.27 24.87 -27.23
N GLU A 218 -4.39 25.73 -26.21
CA GLU A 218 -3.92 27.12 -26.26
C GLU A 218 -2.40 27.24 -26.09
N THR A 219 -1.79 26.43 -25.22
CA THR A 219 -0.38 26.62 -24.79
C THR A 219 0.62 25.63 -25.40
N GLY A 220 0.17 24.45 -25.84
CA GLY A 220 1.05 23.36 -26.28
C GLY A 220 2.00 22.82 -25.21
N ASN A 221 1.75 23.08 -23.92
CA ASN A 221 2.68 22.76 -22.83
C ASN A 221 2.85 21.23 -22.65
N GLU A 222 4.07 20.73 -22.79
CA GLU A 222 4.40 19.29 -22.69
C GLU A 222 4.14 18.70 -21.29
N THR A 223 4.37 19.48 -20.22
CA THR A 223 4.09 19.05 -18.84
C THR A 223 2.60 18.88 -18.62
N LEU A 224 1.79 19.79 -19.19
CA LEU A 224 0.33 19.72 -19.13
C LEU A 224 -0.19 18.52 -19.91
N ARG A 225 0.40 18.26 -21.09
CA ARG A 225 0.07 17.09 -21.91
C ARG A 225 0.27 15.78 -21.16
N GLU A 226 1.40 15.64 -20.47
CA GLU A 226 1.68 14.43 -19.69
C GLU A 226 0.75 14.30 -18.48
N ALA A 227 0.47 15.39 -17.77
CA ALA A 227 -0.51 15.40 -16.68
C ALA A 227 -1.90 14.98 -17.17
N LEU A 228 -2.37 15.59 -18.25
CA LEU A 228 -3.65 15.27 -18.88
C LEU A 228 -3.71 13.80 -19.31
N ARG A 229 -2.63 13.29 -19.91
CA ARG A 229 -2.50 11.87 -20.27
C ARG A 229 -2.64 10.95 -19.06
N GLN A 230 -2.07 11.30 -17.90
CA GLN A 230 -2.18 10.51 -16.66
C GLN A 230 -3.58 10.58 -16.05
N VAL A 231 -4.23 11.76 -16.06
CA VAL A 231 -5.63 11.92 -15.62
C VAL A 231 -6.55 11.03 -16.46
N CYS A 232 -6.43 11.11 -17.79
CA CYS A 232 -7.21 10.31 -18.73
C CYS A 232 -7.02 8.80 -18.51
N GLN A 233 -5.82 8.34 -18.14
CA GLN A 233 -5.58 6.92 -17.83
C GLN A 233 -6.28 6.43 -16.56
N ARG A 234 -6.47 7.32 -15.57
CA ARG A 234 -7.02 6.95 -14.26
C ARG A 234 -8.53 7.13 -14.19
N SER A 235 -9.09 8.02 -15.01
CA SER A 235 -10.51 8.37 -15.01
C SER A 235 -11.23 7.83 -16.26
N ARG A 236 -12.14 6.85 -16.07
CA ARG A 236 -12.93 6.29 -17.19
C ARG A 236 -13.86 7.31 -17.84
N SER A 237 -14.35 8.30 -17.08
CA SER A 237 -15.22 9.38 -17.59
C SER A 237 -14.47 10.49 -18.33
N ALA A 238 -13.13 10.43 -18.39
CA ALA A 238 -12.33 11.38 -19.17
C ALA A 238 -12.50 11.23 -20.70
N ALA A 239 -13.12 10.15 -21.17
CA ALA A 239 -13.27 9.88 -22.61
C ALA A 239 -14.20 10.90 -23.30
N GLU A 240 -15.27 11.36 -22.63
CA GLU A 240 -16.26 12.27 -23.24
C GLU A 240 -15.68 13.62 -23.69
N PRO A 241 -15.00 14.40 -22.82
CA PRO A 241 -14.43 15.68 -23.25
C PRO A 241 -13.39 15.49 -24.34
N VAL A 242 -12.58 14.42 -24.28
CA VAL A 242 -11.58 14.11 -25.31
C VAL A 242 -12.27 13.80 -26.65
N LEU A 243 -13.33 13.00 -26.65
CA LEU A 243 -14.09 12.68 -27.87
C LEU A 243 -14.73 13.93 -28.49
N ALA A 244 -15.32 14.80 -27.67
CA ALA A 244 -15.90 16.06 -28.15
C ALA A 244 -14.84 16.93 -28.86
N ALA A 245 -13.68 17.12 -28.26
CA ALA A 245 -12.61 17.91 -28.89
C ALA A 245 -12.00 17.25 -30.13
N LEU A 246 -11.99 15.91 -30.21
CA LEU A 246 -11.59 15.20 -31.43
C LEU A 246 -12.59 15.45 -32.58
N THR A 247 -13.89 15.57 -32.28
CA THR A 247 -14.91 15.90 -33.29
C THR A 247 -14.86 17.35 -33.77
N GLU A 248 -14.31 18.25 -32.96
CA GLU A 248 -14.12 19.67 -33.28
C GLU A 248 -12.87 19.94 -34.15
N GLY A 249 -12.18 18.90 -34.62
CA GLY A 249 -11.03 19.03 -35.53
C GLY A 249 -9.66 19.16 -34.84
N ASN A 250 -9.60 19.08 -33.50
CA ASN A 250 -8.35 19.14 -32.74
C ASN A 250 -7.59 17.80 -32.69
N ALA A 251 -7.85 16.91 -33.66
CA ALA A 251 -7.34 15.55 -33.67
C ALA A 251 -5.82 15.51 -33.50
N GLY A 252 -5.07 16.28 -34.28
CA GLY A 252 -3.60 16.28 -34.30
C GLY A 252 -2.95 16.62 -32.96
N ALA A 253 -3.45 17.64 -32.26
CA ALA A 253 -2.90 18.07 -30.97
C ALA A 253 -3.19 17.05 -29.85
N LEU A 254 -4.36 16.39 -29.90
CA LEU A 254 -4.81 15.47 -28.84
C LEU A 254 -4.33 14.03 -29.03
N LEU A 255 -3.70 13.69 -30.17
CA LEU A 255 -3.16 12.36 -30.43
C LEU A 255 -2.27 11.79 -29.30
N PRO A 256 -1.35 12.56 -28.69
CA PRO A 256 -0.51 12.04 -27.61
C PRO A 256 -1.28 11.72 -26.32
N VAL A 257 -2.44 12.35 -26.13
CA VAL A 257 -3.33 12.15 -24.98
C VAL A 257 -4.20 10.91 -25.19
N CYS A 258 -4.67 10.69 -26.42
CA CYS A 258 -5.58 9.59 -26.79
C CYS A 258 -4.97 8.20 -26.57
N GLY A 259 -3.65 8.04 -26.70
CA GLY A 259 -2.98 6.76 -26.47
C GLY A 259 -3.11 6.22 -25.04
N GLY A 260 -3.47 7.06 -24.07
CA GLY A 260 -3.74 6.61 -22.69
C GLY A 260 -5.11 5.99 -22.47
N LEU A 261 -6.06 6.18 -23.39
CA LEU A 261 -7.47 5.84 -23.18
C LEU A 261 -7.82 4.48 -23.80
N VAL A 262 -8.54 3.67 -23.04
CA VAL A 262 -9.11 2.39 -23.49
C VAL A 262 -10.63 2.53 -23.50
N ASP A 263 -11.18 3.09 -24.57
CA ASP A 263 -12.62 3.27 -24.81
C ASP A 263 -12.94 2.91 -26.27
N PRO A 264 -14.00 2.12 -26.55
CA PRO A 264 -14.37 1.74 -27.91
C PRO A 264 -14.57 2.91 -28.87
N ARG A 265 -15.06 4.06 -28.38
CA ARG A 265 -15.27 5.27 -29.19
C ARG A 265 -13.93 5.92 -29.57
N VAL A 266 -12.98 5.98 -28.62
CA VAL A 266 -11.61 6.47 -28.88
C VAL A 266 -10.88 5.55 -29.85
N ARG A 267 -11.14 4.23 -29.77
CA ARG A 267 -10.61 3.23 -30.71
C ARG A 267 -11.00 3.54 -32.16
N VAL A 268 -12.26 3.91 -32.41
CA VAL A 268 -12.73 4.30 -33.76
C VAL A 268 -11.97 5.52 -34.27
N VAL A 269 -11.72 6.52 -33.41
CA VAL A 269 -10.95 7.71 -33.81
C VAL A 269 -9.49 7.37 -34.07
N LEU A 270 -8.84 6.58 -33.20
CA LEU A 270 -7.45 6.15 -33.39
C LEU A 270 -7.26 5.34 -34.68
N ARG A 271 -8.23 4.47 -35.02
CA ARG A 271 -8.25 3.75 -36.31
C ARG A 271 -8.31 4.69 -37.51
N ARG A 272 -9.05 5.80 -37.41
CA ARG A 272 -9.19 6.78 -38.50
C ARG A 272 -7.97 7.68 -38.64
N VAL A 273 -7.40 8.15 -37.53
CA VAL A 273 -6.28 9.12 -37.56
C VAL A 273 -4.93 8.42 -37.79
N GLY A 274 -4.75 7.20 -37.31
CA GLY A 274 -3.57 6.38 -37.58
C GLY A 274 -2.23 6.99 -37.10
N GLY A 275 -1.12 6.40 -37.57
CA GLY A 275 0.23 6.94 -37.37
C GLY A 275 0.73 6.92 -35.92
N ARG A 276 1.53 7.94 -35.53
CA ARG A 276 2.18 8.02 -34.21
C ARG A 276 1.22 7.99 -33.02
N ALA A 277 -0.03 8.43 -33.22
CA ALA A 277 -1.07 8.39 -32.21
C ALA A 277 -1.38 6.96 -31.76
N LEU A 278 -1.47 6.06 -32.73
CA LEU A 278 -1.77 4.65 -32.50
C LEU A 278 -0.68 4.01 -31.65
N CYS A 279 0.60 4.34 -31.90
CA CYS A 279 1.74 3.81 -31.16
C CYS A 279 1.74 4.21 -29.67
N GLY A 280 0.99 5.24 -29.29
CA GLY A 280 0.82 5.64 -27.89
C GLY A 280 -0.16 4.77 -27.11
N THR A 281 -0.95 3.94 -27.79
CA THR A 281 -2.10 3.20 -27.21
C THR A 281 -1.72 2.23 -26.10
N LYS A 282 -2.63 2.02 -25.15
CA LYS A 282 -2.60 0.93 -24.16
C LYS A 282 -3.67 -0.14 -24.42
N ASP A 283 -4.47 0.02 -25.48
CA ASP A 283 -5.55 -0.89 -25.83
C ASP A 283 -5.02 -2.10 -26.62
N PRO A 284 -5.04 -3.32 -26.05
CA PRO A 284 -4.54 -4.52 -26.74
C PRO A 284 -5.38 -4.91 -27.96
N GLU A 285 -6.62 -4.43 -28.07
CA GLU A 285 -7.48 -4.66 -29.23
C GLU A 285 -7.01 -3.92 -30.48
N LEU A 286 -6.08 -2.96 -30.33
CA LEU A 286 -5.45 -2.22 -31.43
C LEU A 286 -4.13 -2.85 -31.93
N VAL A 287 -3.75 -4.02 -31.40
CA VAL A 287 -2.55 -4.74 -31.85
C VAL A 287 -2.60 -5.07 -33.35
N PRO A 288 -3.72 -5.54 -33.95
CA PRO A 288 -3.78 -5.78 -35.39
C PRO A 288 -3.46 -4.52 -36.21
N GLU A 289 -3.99 -3.36 -35.81
CA GLU A 289 -3.77 -2.09 -36.49
C GLU A 289 -2.33 -1.59 -36.31
N LEU A 290 -1.69 -1.87 -35.17
CA LEU A 290 -0.28 -1.58 -34.96
C LEU A 290 0.63 -2.45 -35.84
N ILE A 291 0.30 -3.73 -36.01
CA ILE A 291 1.01 -4.65 -36.91
C ILE A 291 0.85 -4.19 -38.35
N GLU A 292 -0.36 -3.83 -38.77
CA GLU A 292 -0.62 -3.26 -40.09
C GLU A 292 0.15 -1.95 -40.30
N LEU A 293 0.17 -1.05 -39.32
CA LEU A 293 0.95 0.19 -39.39
C LEU A 293 2.45 -0.09 -39.55
N ALA A 294 2.99 -1.08 -38.82
CA ALA A 294 4.39 -1.50 -38.96
C ALA A 294 4.71 -2.12 -40.33
N ARG A 295 3.69 -2.69 -41.00
CA ARG A 295 3.79 -3.28 -42.34
C ARG A 295 3.77 -2.21 -43.45
N VAL A 296 2.90 -1.21 -43.34
CA VAL A 296 2.67 -0.22 -44.41
C VAL A 296 3.47 1.07 -44.28
N SER A 297 4.02 1.38 -43.10
CA SER A 297 4.70 2.66 -42.88
C SER A 297 6.11 2.69 -43.44
N ASP A 298 6.39 3.66 -44.32
CA ASP A 298 7.73 3.93 -44.85
C ASP A 298 8.59 4.79 -43.90
N ASP A 299 7.98 5.53 -42.96
CA ASP A 299 8.71 6.27 -41.91
C ASP A 299 9.29 5.29 -40.88
N ALA A 300 10.63 5.19 -40.84
CA ALA A 300 11.37 4.32 -39.93
C ALA A 300 11.06 4.59 -38.44
N ALA A 301 10.83 5.84 -38.03
CA ALA A 301 10.49 6.19 -36.66
C ALA A 301 9.07 5.73 -36.30
N VAL A 302 8.10 5.90 -37.20
CA VAL A 302 6.73 5.41 -37.00
C VAL A 302 6.70 3.88 -36.97
N ARG A 303 7.44 3.24 -37.87
CA ARG A 303 7.58 1.78 -37.93
C ARG A 303 8.17 1.22 -36.64
N ALA A 304 9.28 1.79 -36.15
CA ALA A 304 9.88 1.38 -34.86
C ALA A 304 8.94 1.59 -33.66
N LEU A 305 8.20 2.71 -33.62
CA LEU A 305 7.20 2.96 -32.58
C LEU A 305 6.05 1.95 -32.65
N ALA A 306 5.60 1.57 -33.85
CA ALA A 306 4.55 0.59 -34.06
C ALA A 306 5.00 -0.81 -33.60
N PHE A 307 6.21 -1.25 -33.96
CA PHE A 307 6.81 -2.50 -33.47
C PHE A 307 6.87 -2.54 -31.95
N ARG A 308 7.38 -1.47 -31.31
CA ARG A 308 7.47 -1.38 -29.85
C ARG A 308 6.10 -1.45 -29.19
N ALA A 309 5.11 -0.74 -29.72
CA ALA A 309 3.75 -0.72 -29.19
C ALA A 309 3.07 -2.08 -29.35
N ALA A 310 3.17 -2.71 -30.53
CA ALA A 310 2.60 -4.02 -30.82
C ALA A 310 3.23 -5.11 -29.93
N ALA A 311 4.56 -5.15 -29.83
CA ALA A 311 5.27 -6.11 -28.99
C ALA A 311 4.88 -5.95 -27.50
N ARG A 312 4.77 -4.71 -27.01
CA ARG A 312 4.36 -4.44 -25.62
C ARG A 312 2.93 -4.89 -25.30
N LEU A 313 2.00 -4.75 -26.23
CA LEU A 313 0.58 -5.01 -26.00
C LEU A 313 0.14 -6.44 -26.36
N SER A 314 0.98 -7.15 -27.12
CA SER A 314 0.72 -8.53 -27.53
C SER A 314 0.71 -9.47 -26.32
N LYS A 315 -0.36 -10.25 -26.19
CA LYS A 315 -0.53 -11.23 -25.09
C LYS A 315 -0.30 -12.68 -25.51
N GLY A 316 -0.14 -12.95 -26.79
CA GLY A 316 -0.03 -14.31 -27.32
C GLY A 316 1.08 -14.44 -28.36
N ALA A 317 1.60 -15.65 -28.49
CA ALA A 317 2.69 -15.99 -29.42
C ALA A 317 2.36 -15.70 -30.89
N ALA A 318 1.07 -15.71 -31.28
CA ALA A 318 0.63 -15.45 -32.65
C ALA A 318 1.03 -14.05 -33.16
N SER A 319 0.80 -13.00 -32.34
CA SER A 319 1.17 -11.62 -32.70
C SER A 319 2.68 -11.46 -32.83
N PHE A 320 3.45 -12.10 -31.94
CA PHE A 320 4.92 -12.10 -32.02
C PHE A 320 5.44 -12.81 -33.26
N ARG A 321 4.80 -13.91 -33.69
CA ARG A 321 5.14 -14.60 -34.93
C ARG A 321 4.96 -13.68 -36.15
N GLN A 322 3.86 -12.93 -36.19
CA GLN A 322 3.61 -11.94 -37.25
C GLN A 322 4.65 -10.81 -37.22
N LEU A 323 4.97 -10.29 -36.03
CA LEU A 323 5.98 -9.24 -35.87
C LEU A 323 7.39 -9.71 -36.31
N LEU A 324 7.80 -10.92 -35.92
CA LEU A 324 9.07 -11.49 -36.35
C LEU A 324 9.14 -11.68 -37.88
N ALA A 325 8.04 -12.08 -38.51
CA ALA A 325 7.97 -12.23 -39.97
C ALA A 325 8.07 -10.88 -40.72
N LEU A 326 7.62 -9.78 -40.09
CA LEU A 326 7.67 -8.43 -40.66
C LEU A 326 8.99 -7.69 -40.38
N ALA A 327 9.77 -8.13 -39.39
CA ALA A 327 11.03 -7.51 -39.00
C ALA A 327 12.10 -7.78 -40.06
N LYS A 328 12.55 -6.72 -40.75
CA LYS A 328 13.55 -6.83 -41.83
C LYS A 328 14.98 -6.57 -41.34
N GLY A 329 15.14 -5.82 -40.25
CA GLY A 329 16.43 -5.43 -39.70
C GLY A 329 16.66 -5.87 -38.25
N PRO A 330 17.91 -5.81 -37.77
CA PRO A 330 18.28 -6.25 -36.42
C PRO A 330 17.61 -5.43 -35.33
N GLU A 331 17.47 -4.11 -35.51
CA GLU A 331 16.78 -3.21 -34.57
C GLU A 331 15.33 -3.64 -34.31
N GLU A 332 14.62 -4.06 -35.35
CA GLU A 332 13.21 -4.48 -35.24
C GLU A 332 13.11 -5.83 -34.54
N LYS A 333 13.98 -6.77 -34.89
CA LYS A 333 14.09 -8.07 -34.20
C LYS A 333 14.37 -7.88 -32.71
N ARG A 334 15.27 -6.97 -32.33
CA ARG A 334 15.56 -6.62 -30.92
C ARG A 334 14.31 -6.10 -30.19
N LEU A 335 13.54 -5.21 -30.81
CA LEU A 335 12.30 -4.68 -30.22
C LEU A 335 11.26 -5.80 -29.98
N VAL A 336 11.15 -6.75 -30.92
CA VAL A 336 10.25 -7.88 -30.80
C VAL A 336 10.71 -8.85 -29.71
N LEU A 337 12.00 -9.18 -29.65
CA LEU A 337 12.60 -10.04 -28.63
C LEU A 337 12.43 -9.46 -27.21
N ALA A 338 12.61 -8.15 -27.05
CA ALA A 338 12.39 -7.46 -25.78
C ALA A 338 10.94 -7.59 -25.28
N GLY A 339 9.95 -7.50 -26.18
CA GLY A 339 8.55 -7.76 -25.83
C GLY A 339 8.27 -9.25 -25.59
N LEU A 340 8.92 -10.12 -26.37
CA LEU A 340 8.71 -11.57 -26.32
C LEU A 340 9.11 -12.14 -24.96
N ALA A 341 10.19 -11.64 -24.37
CA ALA A 341 10.69 -12.05 -23.06
C ALA A 341 9.67 -11.87 -21.91
N ALA A 342 8.70 -10.96 -22.07
CA ALA A 342 7.64 -10.74 -21.09
C ALA A 342 6.51 -11.79 -21.16
N LEU A 343 6.45 -12.62 -22.20
CA LEU A 343 5.43 -13.65 -22.33
C LEU A 343 5.76 -14.86 -21.44
N ARG A 344 4.80 -15.39 -20.70
CA ARG A 344 4.97 -16.66 -19.97
C ARG A 344 4.51 -17.82 -20.83
N ASP A 345 5.11 -17.98 -22.01
CA ASP A 345 4.63 -18.90 -23.04
C ASP A 345 5.74 -19.79 -23.63
N ALA A 346 5.45 -21.08 -23.80
CA ALA A 346 6.42 -22.06 -24.28
C ALA A 346 6.75 -21.93 -25.78
N GLU A 347 5.82 -21.42 -26.61
CA GLU A 347 6.12 -21.11 -28.00
C GLU A 347 7.00 -19.86 -28.10
N ALA A 348 6.80 -18.87 -27.22
CA ALA A 348 7.68 -17.71 -27.13
C ALA A 348 9.14 -18.14 -26.85
N LEU A 349 9.35 -19.11 -25.96
CA LEU A 349 10.67 -19.68 -25.72
C LEU A 349 11.26 -20.35 -26.97
N LYS A 350 10.48 -21.12 -27.72
CA LYS A 350 10.94 -21.74 -28.97
C LYS A 350 11.37 -20.69 -30.01
N MET A 351 10.59 -19.62 -30.15
CA MET A 351 10.91 -18.52 -31.06
C MET A 351 12.21 -17.82 -30.66
N ALA A 352 12.40 -17.50 -29.38
CA ALA A 352 13.65 -16.92 -28.89
C ALA A 352 14.85 -17.84 -29.17
N LEU A 353 14.73 -19.15 -28.87
CA LEU A 353 15.79 -20.11 -29.11
C LEU A 353 16.19 -20.24 -30.59
N SER A 354 15.22 -20.14 -31.51
CA SER A 354 15.51 -20.20 -32.95
C SER A 354 16.35 -19.03 -33.47
N LEU A 355 16.43 -17.93 -32.72
CA LEU A 355 17.19 -16.73 -33.09
C LEU A 355 18.53 -16.62 -32.34
N CYS A 356 18.86 -17.56 -31.44
CA CYS A 356 20.13 -17.54 -30.70
C CYS A 356 21.36 -17.69 -31.59
N GLU A 357 21.23 -18.34 -32.75
CA GLU A 357 22.32 -18.53 -33.73
C GLU A 357 22.44 -17.37 -34.72
N ASP A 358 21.55 -16.37 -34.67
CA ASP A 358 21.61 -15.19 -35.53
C ASP A 358 22.79 -14.30 -35.10
N VAL A 359 23.64 -13.91 -36.06
CA VAL A 359 24.87 -13.14 -35.81
C VAL A 359 24.58 -11.75 -35.25
N GLU A 360 23.44 -11.13 -35.62
CA GLU A 360 23.14 -9.75 -35.25
C GLU A 360 22.30 -9.61 -33.97
N VAL A 361 21.48 -10.63 -33.65
CA VAL A 361 20.53 -10.59 -32.52
C VAL A 361 20.59 -11.80 -31.57
N GLY A 362 21.58 -12.68 -31.74
CA GLY A 362 21.72 -13.90 -30.96
C GLY A 362 21.88 -13.67 -29.46
N ALA A 363 22.55 -12.57 -29.06
CA ALA A 363 22.72 -12.21 -27.66
C ALA A 363 21.39 -11.82 -26.99
N GLU A 364 20.59 -10.98 -27.65
CA GLU A 364 19.27 -10.57 -27.16
C GLU A 364 18.28 -11.74 -27.18
N ALA A 365 18.39 -12.63 -28.18
CA ALA A 365 17.59 -13.84 -28.26
C ALA A 365 17.93 -14.82 -27.11
N ALA A 366 19.21 -14.98 -26.78
CA ALA A 366 19.66 -15.79 -25.66
C ALA A 366 19.17 -15.23 -24.31
N GLU A 367 19.24 -13.91 -24.13
CA GLU A 367 18.74 -13.25 -22.92
C GLU A 367 17.21 -13.37 -22.79
N ALA A 368 16.46 -13.14 -23.87
CA ALA A 368 15.03 -13.36 -23.89
C ALA A 368 14.68 -14.82 -23.57
N ALA A 369 15.39 -15.79 -24.15
CA ALA A 369 15.21 -17.22 -23.86
C ALA A 369 15.52 -17.56 -22.40
N ARG A 370 16.53 -16.93 -21.79
CA ARG A 370 16.88 -17.09 -20.37
C ARG A 370 15.73 -16.60 -19.48
N GLN A 371 15.25 -15.38 -19.71
CA GLN A 371 14.12 -14.81 -18.96
C GLN A 371 12.85 -15.65 -19.10
N LEU A 372 12.57 -16.14 -20.32
CA LEU A 372 11.44 -17.02 -20.58
C LEU A 372 11.57 -18.35 -19.85
N ARG A 373 12.76 -18.98 -19.83
CA ARG A 373 13.01 -20.20 -19.07
C ARG A 373 12.80 -20.00 -17.57
N GLU A 374 13.27 -18.88 -17.04
CA GLU A 374 13.09 -18.50 -15.64
C GLU A 374 11.61 -18.25 -15.33
N ALA A 375 10.89 -17.52 -16.17
CA ALA A 375 9.47 -17.21 -15.99
C ALA A 375 8.54 -18.41 -16.17
N LEU A 376 8.95 -19.39 -16.99
CA LEU A 376 8.29 -20.69 -17.22
C LEU A 376 8.74 -21.76 -16.22
N ALA A 377 9.78 -21.52 -15.43
CA ALA A 377 10.15 -22.42 -14.35
C ALA A 377 8.97 -22.53 -13.37
N LYS A 378 8.54 -23.76 -13.10
CA LYS A 378 7.52 -24.02 -12.08
C LYS A 378 8.03 -23.53 -10.72
N PRO A 379 7.18 -23.00 -9.83
CA PRO A 379 7.63 -22.45 -8.55
C PRO A 379 8.51 -23.46 -7.82
N GLU A 380 9.71 -23.04 -7.43
CA GLU A 380 10.72 -23.88 -6.76
C GLU A 380 10.19 -24.49 -5.44
N TRP A 381 9.15 -23.91 -4.86
CA TRP A 381 8.64 -24.22 -3.54
C TRP A 381 7.39 -25.10 -3.56
N LEU A 382 7.30 -26.05 -2.62
CA LEU A 382 6.09 -26.81 -2.37
C LEU A 382 5.01 -25.89 -1.79
N THR A 383 3.82 -25.90 -2.38
CA THR A 383 2.72 -24.96 -2.01
C THR A 383 1.42 -25.64 -1.60
N ASN A 384 1.25 -26.94 -1.86
CA ASN A 384 0.04 -27.68 -1.50
C ASN A 384 0.17 -28.29 -0.10
N TRP A 385 -0.04 -27.48 0.93
CA TRP A 385 0.10 -27.90 2.33
C TRP A 385 -1.23 -28.15 3.03
N GLU A 386 -1.24 -29.18 3.87
CA GLU A 386 -2.23 -29.35 4.94
C GLU A 386 -1.54 -29.04 6.28
N VAL A 387 -2.22 -28.32 7.17
CA VAL A 387 -1.68 -27.96 8.48
C VAL A 387 -2.58 -28.46 9.62
N ALA A 388 -1.99 -28.82 10.76
CA ALA A 388 -2.68 -29.15 12.00
C ALA A 388 -1.98 -28.50 13.20
N GLY A 389 -2.77 -28.04 14.18
CA GLY A 389 -2.29 -27.30 15.36
C GLY A 389 -3.11 -26.04 15.61
N PRO A 390 -2.65 -25.14 16.51
CA PRO A 390 -1.44 -25.26 17.31
C PRO A 390 -1.62 -26.27 18.46
N TYR A 391 -0.56 -27.03 18.77
CA TYR A 391 -0.51 -27.95 19.90
C TYR A 391 0.28 -27.36 21.07
N ARG A 392 -0.17 -27.62 22.29
CA ARG A 392 0.36 -27.07 23.55
C ARG A 392 0.30 -28.12 24.64
N GLN A 393 1.19 -27.97 25.63
CA GLN A 393 1.11 -28.70 26.90
C GLN A 393 1.43 -27.73 28.04
N GLU A 394 0.63 -27.78 29.10
CA GLU A 394 0.78 -26.87 30.25
C GLU A 394 2.18 -26.99 30.88
N GLY A 395 2.79 -25.85 31.18
CA GLY A 395 4.13 -25.77 31.77
C GLY A 395 5.29 -26.11 30.81
N LYS A 396 5.04 -26.25 29.50
CA LYS A 396 6.07 -26.57 28.50
C LYS A 396 6.30 -25.42 27.53
N ASN A 397 7.58 -25.10 27.30
CA ASN A 397 8.00 -24.10 26.32
C ASN A 397 8.22 -24.72 24.93
N PHE A 398 8.39 -23.90 23.89
CA PHE A 398 8.55 -24.34 22.49
C PHE A 398 9.63 -25.41 22.32
N SER A 399 10.76 -25.27 23.02
CA SER A 399 11.89 -26.19 22.96
C SER A 399 11.54 -27.55 23.59
N GLN A 400 10.80 -27.57 24.70
CA GLN A 400 10.33 -28.79 25.34
C GLN A 400 9.22 -29.49 24.54
N LEU A 401 8.35 -28.71 23.87
CA LEU A 401 7.29 -29.26 23.01
C LEU A 401 7.85 -29.98 21.77
N PHE A 402 9.10 -29.71 21.39
CA PHE A 402 9.76 -30.37 20.26
C PHE A 402 9.84 -31.89 20.42
N GLU A 403 10.10 -32.39 21.64
CA GLU A 403 10.23 -33.82 21.93
C GLU A 403 8.91 -34.50 22.33
N ILE A 404 7.85 -33.71 22.59
CA ILE A 404 6.54 -34.25 22.95
C ILE A 404 5.84 -34.78 21.69
N VAL A 405 5.42 -36.03 21.75
CA VAL A 405 4.65 -36.69 20.67
C VAL A 405 3.21 -36.17 20.71
N PHE A 406 2.78 -35.56 19.62
CA PHE A 406 1.38 -35.14 19.42
C PHE A 406 0.66 -36.05 18.42
N PRO A 407 -0.68 -35.99 18.33
CA PRO A 407 -1.46 -36.87 17.46
C PRO A 407 -1.00 -36.96 15.99
N PRO A 408 -0.46 -35.90 15.33
CA PRO A 408 0.07 -36.04 13.97
C PRO A 408 1.29 -36.96 13.82
N GLU A 409 2.00 -37.23 14.92
CA GLU A 409 3.13 -38.19 14.96
C GLU A 409 2.66 -39.62 15.27
N THR A 410 1.38 -39.82 15.63
CA THR A 410 0.81 -41.15 15.90
C THR A 410 -0.07 -41.58 14.72
N GLU A 411 -0.12 -42.88 14.43
CA GLU A 411 -0.94 -43.44 13.35
C GLU A 411 -2.44 -43.55 13.71
N GLU A 412 -2.92 -42.76 14.67
CA GLU A 412 -4.32 -42.79 15.10
C GLU A 412 -5.23 -42.08 14.10
N VAL A 413 -5.94 -42.90 13.31
CA VAL A 413 -6.88 -42.45 12.29
C VAL A 413 -8.06 -41.71 12.94
N GLY A 414 -8.22 -40.42 12.60
CA GLY A 414 -9.37 -39.59 13.01
C GLY A 414 -9.09 -38.60 14.15
N ALA A 415 -7.92 -38.64 14.78
CA ALA A 415 -7.57 -37.73 15.88
C ALA A 415 -7.11 -36.33 15.43
N VAL A 416 -6.70 -36.17 14.17
CA VAL A 416 -6.08 -34.92 13.66
C VAL A 416 -7.00 -34.17 12.71
N ARG A 417 -7.24 -32.89 13.00
CA ARG A 417 -7.97 -31.96 12.11
C ARG A 417 -6.99 -31.22 11.19
N TRP A 418 -6.85 -31.71 9.96
CA TRP A 418 -6.04 -31.08 8.92
C TRP A 418 -6.82 -29.99 8.19
N LYS A 419 -6.19 -28.83 7.99
CA LYS A 419 -6.71 -27.70 7.23
C LYS A 419 -5.84 -27.49 5.98
N VAL A 420 -6.46 -27.46 4.81
CA VAL A 420 -5.77 -27.13 3.55
C VAL A 420 -5.40 -25.65 3.54
N LEU A 421 -4.17 -25.34 3.15
CA LEU A 421 -3.68 -23.97 3.02
C LEU A 421 -3.72 -23.48 1.56
N PRO A 422 -3.90 -22.17 1.33
CA PRO A 422 -3.71 -21.59 0.01
C PRO A 422 -2.25 -21.78 -0.45
N ALA A 423 -2.05 -21.79 -1.77
CA ALA A 423 -0.74 -21.99 -2.40
C ALA A 423 0.18 -20.77 -2.21
N GLU A 424 0.68 -20.56 -0.99
CA GLU A 424 1.59 -19.48 -0.59
C GLU A 424 2.95 -20.06 -0.16
N SER A 425 4.04 -19.32 -0.36
CA SER A 425 5.38 -19.65 0.15
C SER A 425 6.20 -18.37 0.37
N PRO A 426 6.88 -18.18 1.53
CA PRO A 426 6.79 -19.00 2.74
C PRO A 426 5.36 -19.10 3.29
N VAL A 427 5.06 -20.22 3.95
CA VAL A 427 3.77 -20.43 4.61
C VAL A 427 3.78 -19.71 5.95
N ASP A 428 2.87 -18.76 6.13
CA ASP A 428 2.64 -18.06 7.38
C ASP A 428 1.66 -18.86 8.27
N LEU A 429 2.21 -19.51 9.31
CA LEU A 429 1.45 -20.34 10.24
C LEU A 429 0.62 -19.49 11.22
N GLN A 430 1.06 -18.27 11.54
CA GLN A 430 0.32 -17.35 12.38
C GLN A 430 -0.98 -16.91 11.69
N LYS A 431 -0.91 -16.54 10.41
CA LYS A 431 -2.08 -16.27 9.57
C LYS A 431 -2.98 -17.51 9.43
N ALA A 432 -2.39 -18.70 9.34
CA ALA A 432 -3.12 -19.94 9.10
C ALA A 432 -3.87 -20.48 10.32
N LEU A 433 -3.25 -20.39 11.50
CA LEU A 433 -3.67 -21.04 12.75
C LEU A 433 -4.06 -20.05 13.87
N GLY A 434 -3.82 -18.75 13.66
CA GLY A 434 -4.02 -17.69 14.65
C GLY A 434 -2.75 -17.42 15.48
N ASP A 435 -2.87 -16.47 16.41
CA ASP A 435 -1.77 -16.10 17.31
C ASP A 435 -1.47 -17.22 18.30
N GLY A 436 -0.21 -17.62 18.39
CA GLY A 436 0.22 -18.59 19.37
C GLY A 436 1.73 -18.64 19.58
N GLU A 437 2.19 -18.19 20.75
CA GLU A 437 3.57 -18.39 21.22
C GLU A 437 3.70 -19.68 22.01
N GLN A 438 4.88 -20.26 22.16
CA GLN A 438 5.12 -21.48 22.94
C GLN A 438 4.20 -22.64 22.51
N CYS A 439 4.18 -22.93 21.21
CA CYS A 439 3.35 -23.99 20.62
C CYS A 439 4.05 -24.71 19.47
N VAL A 440 3.40 -25.73 18.89
CA VAL A 440 3.88 -26.43 17.70
C VAL A 440 2.77 -26.64 16.68
N ALA A 441 3.12 -26.69 15.40
CA ALA A 441 2.23 -27.06 14.31
C ALA A 441 2.86 -28.13 13.44
N TYR A 442 2.00 -28.85 12.75
CA TYR A 442 2.39 -29.86 11.78
C TYR A 442 1.94 -29.43 10.41
N ALA A 443 2.81 -29.58 9.42
CA ALA A 443 2.49 -29.35 8.03
C ALA A 443 2.82 -30.60 7.23
N ARG A 444 1.95 -31.01 6.30
CA ARG A 444 2.23 -32.15 5.41
C ARG A 444 1.84 -31.89 3.97
N THR A 445 2.51 -32.58 3.07
CA THR A 445 2.22 -32.55 1.64
C THR A 445 2.57 -33.88 0.97
N ARG A 446 2.20 -34.02 -0.31
CA ARG A 446 2.43 -35.20 -1.13
C ARG A 446 3.23 -34.82 -2.37
N VAL A 447 4.24 -35.62 -2.69
CA VAL A 447 5.14 -35.43 -3.84
C VAL A 447 5.04 -36.63 -4.77
N LEU A 448 4.67 -36.41 -6.03
CA LEU A 448 4.62 -37.46 -7.05
C LEU A 448 5.97 -37.59 -7.77
N SER A 449 6.43 -38.83 -7.96
CA SER A 449 7.61 -39.16 -8.78
C SER A 449 7.31 -40.34 -9.69
N ASP A 450 7.66 -40.23 -10.98
CA ASP A 450 7.42 -41.31 -11.95
C ASP A 450 8.49 -42.42 -11.88
N LYS A 451 9.63 -42.11 -11.26
CA LYS A 451 10.78 -43.01 -11.13
C LYS A 451 11.45 -42.84 -9.77
N GLU A 452 12.26 -43.83 -9.42
CA GLU A 452 13.19 -43.70 -8.30
C GLU A 452 14.32 -42.76 -8.69
N GLN A 453 14.60 -41.76 -7.86
CA GLN A 453 15.70 -40.81 -8.10
C GLN A 453 16.14 -40.12 -6.79
N PRO A 454 17.43 -39.76 -6.67
CA PRO A 454 17.87 -38.90 -5.57
C PRO A 454 17.17 -37.55 -5.64
N ALA A 455 16.95 -36.94 -4.49
CA ALA A 455 16.47 -35.57 -4.38
C ALA A 455 17.01 -34.93 -3.10
N ARG A 456 16.88 -33.61 -3.02
CA ARG A 456 17.25 -32.83 -1.84
C ARG A 456 16.10 -31.91 -1.45
N LEU A 457 15.69 -32.02 -0.20
CA LEU A 457 14.81 -31.04 0.44
C LEU A 457 15.69 -29.89 0.90
N GLU A 458 15.35 -28.67 0.48
CA GLU A 458 15.92 -27.46 1.06
C GLU A 458 14.83 -26.73 1.84
N ILE A 459 15.04 -26.63 3.16
CA ILE A 459 14.01 -26.28 4.14
C ILE A 459 14.44 -24.99 4.84
N GLY A 460 13.47 -24.13 5.15
CA GLY A 460 13.62 -23.04 6.11
C GLY A 460 12.45 -23.08 7.10
N SER A 461 12.72 -22.78 8.37
CA SER A 461 11.70 -22.60 9.41
C SER A 461 12.03 -21.39 10.29
N ASP A 462 10.98 -20.68 10.72
CA ASP A 462 11.00 -19.85 11.92
C ASP A 462 10.96 -20.81 13.12
N ASP A 463 11.95 -20.70 14.00
CA ASP A 463 12.29 -21.66 15.06
C ASP A 463 12.57 -23.10 14.59
N GLY A 464 12.27 -24.09 15.43
CA GLY A 464 12.73 -25.46 15.31
C GLY A 464 11.90 -26.28 14.33
N VAL A 465 12.54 -27.23 13.65
CA VAL A 465 11.90 -28.11 12.67
C VAL A 465 12.29 -29.57 12.86
N LYS A 466 11.31 -30.48 12.74
CA LYS A 466 11.51 -31.92 12.61
C LYS A 466 10.81 -32.40 11.34
N VAL A 467 11.48 -33.26 10.58
CA VAL A 467 11.10 -33.62 9.21
C VAL A 467 10.97 -35.13 9.10
N TRP A 468 9.84 -35.58 8.55
CA TRP A 468 9.61 -36.97 8.18
C TRP A 468 9.44 -37.09 6.67
N TRP A 469 10.13 -38.06 6.10
CA TRP A 469 10.01 -38.44 4.70
C TRP A 469 9.51 -39.89 4.62
N ASN A 470 8.37 -40.12 3.98
CA ASN A 470 7.73 -41.43 3.90
C ASN A 470 7.56 -42.11 5.27
N GLY A 471 7.15 -41.33 6.27
CA GLY A 471 6.94 -41.77 7.66
C GLY A 471 8.22 -41.89 8.50
N GLN A 472 9.41 -41.79 7.92
CA GLN A 472 10.68 -41.92 8.64
C GLN A 472 11.26 -40.54 8.99
N PRO A 473 11.70 -40.29 10.24
CA PRO A 473 12.35 -39.04 10.60
C PRO A 473 13.71 -38.93 9.88
N VAL A 474 13.90 -37.86 9.10
CA VAL A 474 15.13 -37.64 8.31
C VAL A 474 15.94 -36.44 8.78
N PHE A 475 15.33 -35.53 9.56
CA PHE A 475 16.02 -34.36 10.10
C PHE A 475 15.31 -33.81 11.34
N ALA A 476 16.07 -33.24 12.27
CA ALA A 476 15.57 -32.58 13.46
C ALA A 476 16.53 -31.47 13.91
N ARG A 477 16.02 -30.27 14.16
CA ARG A 477 16.76 -29.14 14.71
C ARG A 477 15.86 -28.32 15.62
N ASN A 478 16.17 -28.31 16.92
CA ASN A 478 15.41 -27.60 17.93
C ASN A 478 16.16 -26.32 18.33
N VAL A 479 15.81 -25.19 17.73
CA VAL A 479 16.49 -23.91 17.93
C VAL A 479 15.49 -22.76 17.76
N ALA A 480 15.65 -21.67 18.51
CA ALA A 480 14.92 -20.44 18.22
C ALA A 480 15.68 -19.59 17.19
N ARG A 481 15.04 -19.21 16.08
CA ARG A 481 15.70 -18.51 14.96
C ARG A 481 14.67 -17.89 14.02
N LEU A 482 15.12 -16.91 13.24
CA LEU A 482 14.34 -16.38 12.12
C LEU A 482 14.36 -17.35 10.93
N LEU A 483 13.26 -17.34 10.16
CA LEU A 483 13.17 -18.07 8.89
C LEU A 483 14.29 -17.69 7.91
N THR A 484 15.15 -18.64 7.58
CA THR A 484 16.11 -18.54 6.46
C THR A 484 15.80 -19.62 5.42
N PRO A 485 15.32 -19.27 4.20
CA PRO A 485 14.98 -20.25 3.17
C PRO A 485 16.16 -21.12 2.74
N GLY A 486 15.97 -22.45 2.75
CA GLY A 486 16.98 -23.41 2.28
C GLY A 486 18.22 -23.53 3.18
N GLU A 487 18.13 -23.09 4.43
CA GLU A 487 19.20 -23.23 5.43
C GLU A 487 19.51 -24.71 5.69
N GLU A 488 18.47 -25.53 5.80
CA GLU A 488 18.59 -26.98 5.90
C GLU A 488 18.64 -27.63 4.53
N LYS A 489 19.56 -28.59 4.36
CA LYS A 489 19.69 -29.40 3.15
C LYS A 489 19.66 -30.87 3.53
N VAL A 490 18.58 -31.56 3.18
CA VAL A 490 18.35 -32.96 3.56
C VAL A 490 18.22 -33.79 2.29
N ASN A 491 19.15 -34.72 2.07
CA ASN A 491 19.09 -35.64 0.95
C ASN A 491 18.02 -36.71 1.23
N VAL A 492 17.16 -36.96 0.25
CA VAL A 492 16.10 -37.97 0.30
C VAL A 492 16.05 -38.75 -1.00
N THR A 493 15.43 -39.92 -0.99
CA THR A 493 15.17 -40.70 -2.21
C THR A 493 13.68 -40.63 -2.53
N LEU A 494 13.35 -40.18 -3.74
CA LEU A 494 12.00 -40.26 -4.27
C LEU A 494 11.75 -41.70 -4.70
N ARG A 495 10.66 -42.31 -4.21
CA ARG A 495 10.17 -43.60 -4.71
C ARG A 495 9.17 -43.37 -5.85
N PRO A 496 9.02 -44.31 -6.80
CA PRO A 496 7.92 -44.26 -7.77
C PRO A 496 6.57 -44.15 -7.06
N GLY A 497 5.69 -43.27 -7.55
CA GLY A 497 4.40 -42.98 -6.94
C GLY A 497 4.43 -41.82 -5.94
N VAL A 498 3.53 -41.88 -4.95
CA VAL A 498 3.31 -40.80 -3.98
C VAL A 498 4.28 -40.94 -2.81
N ASN A 499 5.07 -39.89 -2.59
CA ASN A 499 5.93 -39.73 -1.42
C ASN A 499 5.27 -38.73 -0.46
N THR A 500 5.43 -38.94 0.84
CA THR A 500 4.85 -38.08 1.88
C THR A 500 5.93 -37.29 2.60
N LEU A 501 5.69 -36.00 2.78
CA LEU A 501 6.53 -35.10 3.57
C LEU A 501 5.69 -34.55 4.72
N MET A 502 6.22 -34.64 5.94
CA MET A 502 5.63 -34.02 7.12
C MET A 502 6.69 -33.24 7.88
N LEU A 503 6.29 -32.09 8.41
CA LEU A 503 7.09 -31.19 9.22
C LEU A 503 6.39 -31.00 10.57
N LYS A 504 7.18 -30.85 11.63
CA LYS A 504 6.78 -30.27 12.92
C LYS A 504 7.57 -28.98 13.08
N ILE A 505 6.88 -27.86 13.29
CA ILE A 505 7.48 -26.53 13.43
C ILE A 505 7.14 -26.02 14.82
N THR A 506 8.15 -25.68 15.62
CA THR A 506 7.96 -25.04 16.93
C THR A 506 7.76 -23.54 16.77
N GLN A 507 7.16 -22.90 17.78
CA GLN A 507 7.00 -21.46 17.83
C GLN A 507 7.36 -20.97 19.23
N ASN A 508 8.42 -20.18 19.31
CA ASN A 508 8.89 -19.44 20.46
C ASN A 508 8.11 -18.13 20.61
N ASN A 509 8.36 -17.14 19.75
CA ASN A 509 7.70 -15.83 19.74
C ASN A 509 7.82 -15.14 18.36
N LEU A 510 7.10 -14.03 18.19
CA LEU A 510 7.09 -13.23 16.94
C LEU A 510 6.59 -14.02 15.72
N GLY A 511 7.41 -14.14 14.67
CA GLY A 511 7.04 -14.76 13.41
C GLY A 511 6.84 -16.27 13.55
N TRP A 512 6.01 -16.85 12.69
CA TRP A 512 5.86 -18.31 12.61
C TRP A 512 5.63 -18.74 11.17
N ALA A 513 6.67 -19.28 10.53
CA ALA A 513 6.61 -19.61 9.12
C ALA A 513 7.56 -20.74 8.72
N PHE A 514 7.33 -21.33 7.55
CA PHE A 514 8.25 -22.29 6.94
C PHE A 514 8.18 -22.28 5.41
N CYS A 515 9.21 -22.79 4.75
CA CYS A 515 9.22 -23.06 3.31
C CYS A 515 10.04 -24.31 2.98
N VAL A 516 9.67 -25.02 1.91
CA VAL A 516 10.42 -26.18 1.42
C VAL A 516 10.47 -26.16 -0.09
N ARG A 517 11.66 -26.35 -0.66
CA ARG A 517 11.86 -26.69 -2.07
C ARG A 517 12.41 -28.09 -2.26
N LEU A 518 12.03 -28.73 -3.35
CA LEU A 518 12.51 -30.05 -3.73
C LEU A 518 13.40 -29.93 -4.98
N VAL A 519 14.68 -30.25 -4.83
CA VAL A 519 15.66 -30.29 -5.92
C VAL A 519 15.84 -31.75 -6.33
N LYS A 520 15.66 -32.07 -7.61
CA LYS A 520 15.77 -33.43 -8.16
C LYS A 520 17.07 -33.60 -8.94
#